data_AF-A0A963BSX1-F1
#
_entry.id   AF-A0A963BSX1-F1
#
_cell.length_a   1.000
_cell.length_b   1.000
_cell.length_c   1.000
_cell.angle_alpha   90.00
_cell.angle_beta   90.00
_cell.angle_gamma   90.00
#
_symmetry.space_group_name_H-M   'P 1'
#
loop_
_entity.id
_entity.type
_entity.pdbx_description
1 polymer ?
#
loop_
_entity_poly.entity_id
_entity_poly.type
_entity_poly.pdbx_seq_one_letter_code
_entity_poly.pdbx_strand_id
1 'polypeptide(L)'
;VLGMIAAVALIAPWHTGNPRLIALVFAGMMGAALVVAGVAWLVVRALGGMRGRTAMSWRFGLANVARRARLSVVQTTAIGLGIAVLLLLGLVRDDLLGQWRARLPPRAPNQFLINIQPDEVAAVRDFLAARGHAGVEFYPMVRGRLVRIGTHAVDPDAYEDPRARRLADREFNLSWASTLKPDNVLLDGRWWSPAATGEMSVERGLAERLGIALGDTL
;
A
#
# COMPACT_ATOMS: atom_id res chain seq x y z
N VAL A 1 4.26 -24.85 -11.74
CA VAL A 1 3.20 -23.81 -11.93
C VAL A 1 1.95 -24.13 -11.12
N LEU A 2 1.27 -25.26 -11.32
CA LEU A 2 0.06 -25.63 -10.56
C LEU A 2 0.26 -25.65 -9.03
N GLY A 3 1.36 -26.22 -8.54
CA GLY A 3 1.68 -26.22 -7.11
C GLY A 3 1.93 -24.82 -6.52
N MET A 4 2.46 -23.89 -7.32
CA MET A 4 2.68 -22.50 -6.90
C MET A 4 1.36 -21.73 -6.83
N ILE A 5 0.47 -21.94 -7.80
CA ILE A 5 -0.89 -21.37 -7.81
C ILE A 5 -1.69 -21.89 -6.61
N ALA A 6 -1.61 -23.19 -6.33
CA ALA A 6 -2.29 -23.80 -5.18
C ALA A 6 -1.76 -23.27 -3.84
N ALA A 7 -0.43 -23.14 -3.70
CA ALA A 7 0.17 -22.58 -2.48
C ALA A 7 -0.26 -21.13 -2.23
N VAL A 8 -0.25 -20.29 -3.28
CA VAL A 8 -0.71 -18.89 -3.18
C VAL A 8 -2.20 -18.82 -2.85
N ALA A 9 -3.03 -19.66 -3.46
CA ALA A 9 -4.46 -19.72 -3.18
C ALA A 9 -4.78 -20.13 -1.73
N LEU A 10 -3.96 -21.00 -1.14
CA LEU A 10 -4.13 -21.47 0.24
C LEU A 10 -3.65 -20.44 1.29
N ILE A 11 -2.57 -19.71 0.99
CA ILE A 11 -1.91 -18.79 1.94
C ILE A 11 -2.57 -17.40 1.92
N ALA A 12 -3.06 -16.94 0.77
CA ALA A 12 -3.65 -15.61 0.63
C ALA A 12 -4.82 -15.31 1.62
N PRO A 13 -5.73 -16.26 1.93
CA PRO A 13 -6.85 -16.03 2.86
C PRO A 13 -6.41 -15.71 4.27
N TRP A 14 -5.31 -16.34 4.71
CA TRP A 14 -4.73 -16.12 6.02
C TRP A 14 -4.11 -14.73 6.15
N HIS A 15 -3.52 -14.19 5.08
CA HIS A 15 -2.87 -12.88 5.12
C HIS A 15 -3.81 -11.69 4.94
N THR A 16 -4.87 -11.84 4.14
CA THR A 16 -5.77 -10.69 3.80
C THR A 16 -7.06 -10.65 4.61
N GLY A 17 -7.45 -11.74 5.27
CA GLY A 17 -8.66 -11.79 6.10
C GLY A 17 -9.98 -11.59 5.33
N ASN A 18 -9.94 -11.55 3.99
CA ASN A 18 -11.11 -11.34 3.15
C ASN A 18 -11.12 -12.32 1.94
N PRO A 19 -11.73 -13.51 2.11
CA PRO A 19 -11.73 -14.55 1.07
C PRO A 19 -12.47 -14.14 -0.20
N ARG A 20 -13.41 -13.19 -0.13
CA ARG A 20 -14.15 -12.69 -1.30
C ARG A 20 -13.24 -11.93 -2.26
N LEU A 21 -12.34 -11.08 -1.72
CA LEU A 21 -11.38 -10.34 -2.54
C LEU A 21 -10.44 -11.30 -3.29
N ILE A 22 -9.99 -12.35 -2.61
CA ILE A 22 -9.13 -13.38 -3.21
C ILE A 22 -9.86 -14.10 -4.33
N ALA A 23 -11.08 -14.58 -4.08
CA ALA A 23 -11.90 -15.25 -5.09
C ALA A 23 -12.11 -14.36 -6.32
N LEU A 24 -12.38 -13.07 -6.11
CA LEU A 24 -12.53 -12.09 -7.20
C LEU A 24 -11.24 -11.93 -8.02
N VAL A 25 -10.08 -11.84 -7.37
CA VAL A 25 -8.78 -11.72 -8.05
C VAL A 25 -8.47 -12.98 -8.86
N PHE A 26 -8.66 -14.16 -8.29
CA PHE A 26 -8.45 -15.43 -9.00
C PHE A 26 -9.41 -15.60 -10.19
N ALA A 27 -10.69 -15.25 -9.99
CA ALA A 27 -11.67 -15.25 -11.08
C ALA A 27 -11.28 -14.27 -12.19
N GLY A 28 -10.80 -13.07 -11.84
CA GLY A 28 -10.29 -12.08 -12.79
C GLY A 28 -9.07 -12.56 -13.58
N MET A 29 -8.09 -13.17 -12.90
CA MET A 29 -6.93 -13.78 -13.55
C MET A 29 -7.32 -14.90 -14.52
N MET A 30 -8.25 -15.77 -14.10
CA MET A 30 -8.75 -16.85 -14.95
C MET A 30 -9.51 -16.30 -16.16
N GLY A 31 -10.36 -15.27 -15.96
CA GLY A 31 -11.05 -14.58 -17.04
C GLY A 31 -10.09 -13.96 -18.05
N ALA A 32 -9.07 -13.25 -17.59
CA ALA A 32 -8.05 -12.66 -18.47
C ALA A 32 -7.30 -13.74 -19.28
N ALA A 33 -6.93 -14.85 -18.65
CA ALA A 33 -6.27 -15.96 -19.34
C ALA A 33 -7.17 -16.58 -20.43
N LEU A 34 -8.47 -16.74 -20.16
CA LEU A 34 -9.44 -17.23 -21.14
C LEU A 34 -9.61 -16.26 -22.32
N VAL A 35 -9.66 -14.95 -22.06
CA VAL A 35 -9.72 -13.93 -23.12
C VAL A 35 -8.50 -14.00 -24.02
N VAL A 36 -7.29 -14.04 -23.45
CA VAL A 36 -6.04 -14.15 -24.22
C VAL A 36 -6.01 -15.45 -25.05
N ALA A 37 -6.41 -16.57 -24.46
CA ALA A 37 -6.48 -17.85 -25.17
C ALA A 37 -7.51 -17.83 -26.32
N GLY A 38 -8.66 -17.19 -26.10
CA GLY A 38 -9.70 -17.00 -27.11
C GLY A 38 -9.21 -16.15 -28.28
N VAL A 39 -8.54 -15.03 -28.00
CA VAL A 39 -7.92 -14.16 -29.01
C VAL A 39 -6.86 -14.92 -29.81
N ALA A 40 -5.95 -15.64 -29.13
CA ALA A 40 -4.92 -16.44 -29.79
C ALA A 40 -5.53 -17.53 -30.70
N TRP A 41 -6.59 -18.21 -30.24
CA TRP A 41 -7.29 -19.21 -31.03
C TRP A 41 -7.95 -18.61 -32.28
N LEU A 42 -8.61 -17.45 -32.16
CA LEU A 42 -9.22 -16.73 -33.28
C LEU A 42 -8.16 -16.32 -34.32
N VAL A 43 -7.02 -15.78 -33.87
CA VAL A 43 -5.89 -15.41 -34.75
C VAL A 43 -5.36 -16.62 -35.52
N VAL A 44 -5.13 -17.74 -34.83
CA VAL A 44 -4.65 -18.98 -35.48
C VAL A 44 -5.67 -19.52 -36.49
N ARG A 45 -6.96 -19.47 -36.16
CA ARG A 45 -8.03 -19.92 -37.07
C ARG A 45 -8.18 -19.01 -38.30
N ALA A 46 -8.09 -17.69 -38.12
CA ALA A 46 -8.11 -16.72 -39.22
C ALA A 46 -6.92 -16.94 -40.18
N LEU A 47 -5.71 -17.12 -39.64
CA LEU A 47 -4.52 -17.45 -40.42
C LEU A 47 -4.67 -18.79 -41.17
N GLY A 48 -5.30 -19.78 -40.56
CA GLY A 48 -5.63 -21.06 -41.20
C GLY A 48 -6.56 -20.93 -42.41
N GLY A 49 -7.51 -20.00 -42.38
CA GLY A 49 -8.44 -19.71 -43.49
C GLY A 49 -7.79 -18.96 -44.67
N MET A 50 -6.68 -18.25 -44.44
CA MET A 50 -5.95 -17.48 -45.47
C MET A 50 -4.90 -18.30 -46.23
N ARG A 51 -4.80 -19.60 -45.97
CA ARG A 51 -3.84 -20.53 -46.61
C ARG A 51 -3.90 -20.58 -48.15
N GLY A 52 -5.04 -20.23 -48.75
CA GLY A 52 -5.23 -20.24 -50.20
C GLY A 52 -4.81 -18.95 -50.92
N ARG A 53 -4.50 -17.86 -50.20
CA ARG A 53 -4.31 -16.51 -50.77
C ARG A 53 -2.90 -15.92 -50.57
N THR A 54 -1.93 -16.72 -50.12
CA THR A 54 -0.59 -16.24 -49.73
C THR A 54 0.53 -16.81 -50.63
N ALA A 55 1.58 -16.00 -50.84
CA ALA A 55 2.73 -16.32 -51.68
C ALA A 55 3.45 -17.63 -51.23
N MET A 56 4.09 -18.32 -52.19
CA MET A 56 4.65 -19.68 -52.03
C MET A 56 5.54 -19.87 -50.78
N SER A 57 6.31 -18.85 -50.38
CA SER A 57 7.19 -18.88 -49.20
C SER A 57 6.42 -18.83 -47.86
N TRP A 58 5.32 -18.08 -47.79
CA TRP A 58 4.47 -17.97 -46.59
C TRP A 58 3.64 -19.23 -46.36
N ARG A 59 3.30 -19.96 -47.44
CA ARG A 59 2.55 -21.22 -47.38
C ARG A 59 3.23 -22.27 -46.52
N PHE A 60 4.56 -22.39 -46.55
CA PHE A 60 5.27 -23.38 -45.74
C PHE A 60 5.33 -23.02 -44.25
N GLY A 61 5.50 -21.73 -43.92
CA GLY A 61 5.42 -21.24 -42.54
C GLY A 61 4.05 -21.44 -41.91
N LEU A 62 2.98 -21.06 -42.61
CA LEU A 62 1.59 -21.29 -42.18
C LEU A 62 1.21 -22.78 -42.19
N ALA A 63 1.81 -23.60 -43.08
CA ALA A 63 1.60 -25.03 -43.09
C ALA A 63 2.13 -25.69 -41.81
N ASN A 64 3.32 -25.31 -41.35
CA ASN A 64 3.94 -25.88 -40.17
C ASN A 64 3.17 -25.51 -38.88
N VAL A 65 2.76 -24.24 -38.74
CA VAL A 65 1.97 -23.75 -37.60
C VAL A 65 0.66 -24.51 -37.45
N ALA A 66 -0.11 -24.65 -38.52
CA ALA A 66 -1.40 -25.34 -38.44
C ALA A 66 -1.31 -26.88 -38.54
N ARG A 67 -0.15 -27.46 -38.89
CA ARG A 67 0.11 -28.91 -38.74
C ARG A 67 0.34 -29.29 -37.27
N ARG A 68 0.89 -28.37 -36.46
CA ARG A 68 1.05 -28.50 -34.99
C ARG A 68 0.24 -27.43 -34.25
N ALA A 69 -1.04 -27.28 -34.61
CA ALA A 69 -1.88 -26.18 -34.13
C ALA A 69 -1.95 -26.09 -32.59
N ARG A 70 -2.07 -27.22 -31.89
CA ARG A 70 -2.12 -27.23 -30.40
C ARG A 70 -0.84 -26.70 -29.76
N LEU A 71 0.32 -27.13 -30.25
CA LEU A 71 1.61 -26.71 -29.71
C LEU A 71 1.89 -25.23 -30.01
N SER A 72 1.54 -24.77 -31.22
CA SER A 72 1.69 -23.37 -31.62
C SER A 72 0.79 -22.44 -30.80
N VAL A 73 -0.43 -22.86 -30.48
CA VAL A 73 -1.35 -22.12 -29.60
C VAL A 73 -0.79 -22.02 -28.18
N VAL A 74 -0.25 -23.11 -27.62
CA VAL A 74 0.36 -23.09 -26.27
C VAL A 74 1.56 -22.15 -26.23
N GLN A 75 2.47 -22.23 -27.21
CA GLN A 75 3.67 -21.39 -27.26
C GLN A 75 3.34 -19.90 -27.47
N THR A 76 2.43 -19.59 -28.40
CA THR A 76 2.01 -18.21 -28.66
C THR A 76 1.30 -17.62 -27.44
N THR A 77 0.44 -18.39 -26.77
CA THR A 77 -0.21 -17.99 -25.52
C THR A 77 0.83 -17.75 -24.42
N ALA A 78 1.83 -18.62 -24.27
CA ALA A 78 2.87 -18.47 -23.25
C ALA A 78 3.70 -17.19 -23.47
N ILE A 79 4.13 -16.91 -24.70
CA ILE A 79 4.87 -15.69 -25.05
C ILE A 79 3.98 -14.45 -24.86
N GLY A 80 2.75 -14.49 -25.37
CA GLY A 80 1.79 -13.39 -25.24
C GLY A 80 1.48 -13.06 -23.78
N LEU A 81 1.31 -14.08 -22.94
CA LEU A 81 1.12 -13.91 -21.50
C LEU A 81 2.37 -13.32 -20.83
N GLY A 82 3.57 -13.77 -21.21
CA GLY A 82 4.83 -13.21 -20.72
C GLY A 82 4.98 -11.72 -21.03
N ILE A 83 4.71 -11.33 -22.29
CA ILE A 83 4.74 -9.92 -22.71
C ILE A 83 3.65 -9.12 -22.00
N ALA A 84 2.43 -9.65 -21.89
CA ALA A 84 1.34 -8.99 -21.19
C ALA A 84 1.67 -8.74 -19.71
N VAL A 85 2.30 -9.68 -19.03
CA VAL A 85 2.76 -9.53 -17.65
C VAL A 85 3.82 -8.42 -17.54
N LEU A 86 4.80 -8.38 -18.45
CA LEU A 86 5.82 -7.33 -18.45
C LEU A 86 5.22 -5.94 -18.70
N LEU A 87 4.27 -5.82 -19.63
CA LEU A 87 3.55 -4.58 -19.91
C LEU A 87 2.69 -4.14 -18.73
N LEU A 88 1.96 -5.07 -18.12
CA LEU A 88 1.15 -4.78 -16.94
C LEU A 88 2.02 -4.33 -15.76
N LEU A 89 3.19 -4.95 -15.56
CA LEU A 89 4.13 -4.52 -14.54
C LEU A 89 4.61 -3.07 -14.78
N GLY A 90 4.93 -2.72 -16.04
CA GLY A 90 5.29 -1.36 -16.41
C GLY A 90 4.15 -0.36 -16.14
N LEU A 91 2.94 -0.68 -16.58
CA LEU A 91 1.75 0.15 -16.38
C LEU A 91 1.45 0.35 -14.89
N VAL A 92 1.43 -0.72 -14.10
CA VAL A 92 1.17 -0.66 -12.66
C VAL A 92 2.27 0.14 -11.95
N ARG A 93 3.54 -0.01 -12.34
CA ARG A 93 4.63 0.79 -11.79
C ARG A 93 4.40 2.28 -12.03
N ASP A 94 4.07 2.65 -13.26
CA ASP A 94 3.87 4.05 -13.63
C ASP A 94 2.61 4.63 -12.97
N ASP A 95 1.53 3.87 -12.88
CA ASP A 95 0.31 4.26 -12.17
C ASP A 95 0.57 4.45 -10.67
N LEU A 96 1.24 3.50 -10.02
CA LEU A 96 1.58 3.61 -8.60
C LEU A 96 2.52 4.79 -8.32
N LEU A 97 3.57 4.96 -9.13
CA LEU A 97 4.50 6.08 -8.97
C LEU A 97 3.85 7.42 -9.29
N GLY A 98 3.00 7.46 -10.32
CA GLY A 98 2.26 8.64 -10.74
C GLY A 98 1.27 9.08 -9.66
N GLN A 99 0.44 8.15 -9.17
CA GLN A 99 -0.49 8.41 -8.07
C GLN A 99 0.22 8.82 -6.79
N TRP A 100 1.34 8.16 -6.45
CA TRP A 100 2.12 8.53 -5.28
C TRP A 100 2.69 9.95 -5.40
N ARG A 101 3.28 10.31 -6.54
CA ARG A 101 3.77 11.67 -6.80
C ARG A 101 2.67 12.71 -6.81
N ALA A 102 1.49 12.40 -7.36
CA ALA A 102 0.36 13.31 -7.41
C ALA A 102 -0.22 13.64 -6.02
N ARG A 103 0.00 12.77 -5.02
CA ARG A 103 -0.38 13.03 -3.62
C ARG A 103 0.62 13.92 -2.87
N LEU A 104 1.83 14.09 -3.38
CA LEU A 104 2.84 14.94 -2.77
C LEU A 104 2.67 16.38 -3.29
N PRO A 105 2.56 17.39 -2.41
CA PRO A 105 2.61 18.78 -2.82
C PRO A 105 3.88 19.08 -3.62
N PRO A 106 3.86 20.00 -4.62
CA PRO A 106 5.04 20.35 -5.42
C PRO A 106 6.26 20.82 -4.61
N ARG A 107 6.05 21.22 -3.34
CA ARG A 107 7.08 21.67 -2.39
C ARG A 107 7.09 20.83 -1.10
N ALA A 108 6.79 19.54 -1.20
CA ALA A 108 6.93 18.64 -0.06
C ALA A 108 8.39 18.60 0.42
N PRO A 109 8.66 18.70 1.74
CA PRO A 109 9.99 18.51 2.28
C PRO A 109 10.54 17.12 1.94
N ASN A 110 11.83 17.05 1.57
CA ASN A 110 12.53 15.81 1.20
C ASN A 110 13.73 15.49 2.11
N GLN A 111 13.96 16.30 3.15
CA GLN A 111 15.01 16.11 4.13
C GLN A 111 14.38 16.26 5.53
N PHE A 112 14.64 15.26 6.38
CA PHE A 112 14.11 15.21 7.74
C PHE A 112 15.28 14.98 8.69
N LEU A 113 15.38 15.81 9.73
CA LEU A 113 16.32 15.60 10.82
C LEU A 113 15.56 14.96 11.98
N ILE A 114 16.03 13.83 12.46
CA ILE A 114 15.43 13.07 13.57
C ILE A 114 16.49 12.83 14.63
N ASN A 115 16.06 12.49 15.84
CA ASN A 115 16.96 12.17 16.96
C ASN A 115 17.92 13.31 17.32
N ILE A 116 17.44 14.56 17.26
CA ILE A 116 18.17 15.74 17.73
C ILE A 116 17.96 15.81 19.25
N GLN A 117 19.06 15.80 20.00
CA GLN A 117 18.98 15.88 21.45
C GLN A 117 18.60 17.30 21.90
N PRO A 118 17.93 17.47 23.06
CA PRO A 118 17.46 18.79 23.52
C PRO A 118 18.56 19.85 23.60
N ASP A 119 19.78 19.47 23.95
CA ASP A 119 20.97 20.32 24.01
C ASP A 119 21.55 20.67 22.63
N GLU A 120 21.29 19.85 21.61
CA GLU A 120 21.75 20.09 20.23
C GLU A 120 20.81 21.00 19.43
N VAL A 121 19.56 21.17 19.86
CA VAL A 121 18.52 21.93 19.12
C VAL A 121 18.98 23.34 18.76
N ALA A 122 19.65 24.04 19.69
CA ALA A 122 20.14 25.40 19.45
C ALA A 122 21.20 25.42 18.33
N ALA A 123 22.20 24.53 18.41
CA ALA A 123 23.27 24.46 17.42
C ALA A 123 22.76 24.08 16.03
N VAL A 124 21.82 23.12 15.94
CA VAL A 124 21.21 22.71 14.68
C VAL A 124 20.38 23.85 14.07
N ARG A 125 19.62 24.58 14.89
CA ARG A 125 18.84 25.74 14.44
C ARG A 125 19.74 26.81 13.82
N ASP A 126 20.84 27.14 14.48
CA ASP A 126 21.79 28.15 14.01
C ASP A 126 22.50 27.68 12.72
N PHE A 127 22.88 26.40 12.66
CA PHE A 127 23.46 25.78 11.48
C PHE A 127 22.56 25.87 10.24
N LEU A 128 21.25 25.65 10.43
CA LEU A 128 20.24 25.73 9.37
C LEU A 128 19.95 27.18 8.97
N ALA A 129 19.82 28.08 9.96
CA ALA A 129 19.61 29.50 9.71
C ALA A 129 20.75 30.12 8.90
N ALA A 130 22.01 29.79 9.22
CA ALA A 130 23.19 30.25 8.49
C ALA A 130 23.22 29.80 7.01
N ARG A 131 22.45 28.77 6.64
CA ARG A 131 22.34 28.24 5.27
C ARG A 131 21.06 28.67 4.56
N GLY A 132 20.34 29.65 5.12
CA GLY A 132 19.11 30.18 4.53
C GLY A 132 17.85 29.36 4.87
N HIS A 133 17.95 28.39 5.77
CA HIS A 133 16.80 27.61 6.27
C HIS A 133 16.28 28.18 7.60
N ALA A 134 15.94 29.48 7.60
CA ALA A 134 15.31 30.12 8.75
C ALA A 134 13.85 29.63 8.90
N GLY A 135 13.40 29.43 10.15
CA GLY A 135 12.01 29.03 10.45
C GLY A 135 11.73 27.53 10.44
N VAL A 136 12.76 26.67 10.48
CA VAL A 136 12.56 25.23 10.71
C VAL A 136 12.01 25.01 12.11
N GLU A 137 10.80 24.45 12.19
CA GLU A 137 10.16 24.06 13.44
C GLU A 137 10.67 22.68 13.89
N PHE A 138 11.00 22.57 15.17
CA PHE A 138 11.41 21.31 15.79
C PHE A 138 10.26 20.77 16.62
N TYR A 139 9.93 19.50 16.41
CA TYR A 139 8.85 18.81 17.10
C TYR A 139 9.44 17.81 18.08
N PRO A 140 9.18 18.01 19.39
CA PRO A 140 9.65 17.07 20.40
C PRO A 140 9.02 15.69 20.20
N MET A 141 9.78 14.65 20.47
CA MET A 141 9.32 13.25 20.44
C MET A 141 9.67 12.57 21.75
N VAL A 142 8.66 12.33 22.58
CA VAL A 142 8.81 11.65 23.87
C VAL A 142 8.13 10.30 23.79
N ARG A 143 8.84 9.23 24.18
CA ARG A 143 8.23 7.89 24.23
C ARG A 143 7.34 7.77 25.45
N GLY A 144 6.14 7.26 25.24
CA GLY A 144 5.19 6.94 26.30
C GLY A 144 4.53 5.59 26.05
N ARG A 145 4.28 4.83 27.13
CA ARG A 145 3.49 3.59 27.09
C ARG A 145 2.14 3.88 27.72
N LEU A 146 1.06 3.47 27.04
CA LEU A 146 -0.28 3.54 27.61
C LEU A 146 -0.44 2.40 28.62
N VAL A 147 -0.58 2.74 29.89
CA VAL A 147 -0.67 1.76 30.98
C VAL A 147 -2.08 1.66 31.56
N ARG A 148 -2.91 2.68 31.37
CA ARG A 148 -4.25 2.76 31.95
C ARG A 148 -5.14 3.70 31.13
N ILE A 149 -6.42 3.38 31.05
CA ILE A 149 -7.48 4.23 30.47
C ILE A 149 -8.55 4.41 31.54
N GLY A 150 -8.66 5.62 32.08
CA GLY A 150 -9.49 5.94 33.24
C GLY A 150 -9.12 5.07 34.46
N THR A 151 -9.99 4.12 34.81
CA THR A 151 -9.78 3.17 35.90
C THR A 151 -9.25 1.79 35.44
N HIS A 152 -9.15 1.54 34.13
CA HIS A 152 -8.82 0.23 33.58
C HIS A 152 -7.35 0.13 33.18
N ALA A 153 -6.61 -0.81 33.75
CA ALA A 153 -5.25 -1.11 33.29
C ALA A 153 -5.29 -1.64 31.86
N VAL A 154 -4.34 -1.20 31.02
CA VAL A 154 -4.23 -1.69 29.65
C VAL A 154 -3.53 -3.04 29.65
N ASP A 155 -4.29 -4.08 29.31
CA ASP A 155 -3.79 -5.43 29.08
C ASP A 155 -3.90 -5.77 27.59
N PRO A 156 -2.79 -5.92 26.85
CA PRO A 156 -2.81 -6.29 25.44
C PRO A 156 -3.58 -7.59 25.15
N ASP A 157 -3.52 -8.57 26.05
CA ASP A 157 -4.13 -9.88 25.82
C ASP A 157 -5.65 -9.88 25.99
N ALA A 158 -6.20 -8.84 26.64
CA ALA A 158 -7.64 -8.61 26.74
C ALA A 158 -8.27 -8.16 25.40
N TYR A 159 -7.48 -7.74 24.41
CA TYR A 159 -7.98 -7.35 23.10
C TYR A 159 -8.11 -8.55 22.16
N GLU A 160 -9.32 -8.78 21.64
CA GLU A 160 -9.59 -9.80 20.60
C GLU A 160 -9.01 -9.39 19.24
N ASP A 161 -9.04 -8.10 18.88
CA ASP A 161 -8.46 -7.60 17.63
C ASP A 161 -6.93 -7.64 17.70
N PRO A 162 -6.25 -8.40 16.82
CA PRO A 162 -4.79 -8.44 16.78
C PRO A 162 -4.14 -7.08 16.54
N ARG A 163 -4.84 -6.13 15.89
CA ARG A 163 -4.34 -4.76 15.72
C ARG A 163 -4.42 -3.98 17.03
N ALA A 164 -5.55 -4.04 17.74
CA ALA A 164 -5.70 -3.40 19.04
C ALA A 164 -4.67 -3.93 20.04
N ARG A 165 -4.43 -5.24 20.08
CA ARG A 165 -3.36 -5.85 20.89
C ARG A 165 -1.98 -5.25 20.62
N ARG A 166 -1.58 -5.13 19.35
CA ARG A 166 -0.30 -4.49 18.98
C ARG A 166 -0.23 -3.00 19.34
N LEU A 167 -1.37 -2.30 19.32
CA LEU A 167 -1.46 -0.91 19.72
C LEU A 167 -1.33 -0.75 21.24
N ALA A 168 -1.89 -1.67 22.02
CA ALA A 168 -1.80 -1.68 23.47
C ALA A 168 -0.39 -2.02 23.99
N ASP A 169 0.34 -2.92 23.31
CA ASP A 169 1.65 -3.39 23.76
C ASP A 169 2.83 -2.45 23.41
N ARG A 170 2.63 -1.56 22.41
CA ARG A 170 3.72 -0.70 21.90
C ARG A 170 3.95 0.55 22.74
N GLU A 171 5.13 1.13 22.56
CA GLU A 171 5.40 2.52 22.93
C GLU A 171 4.95 3.47 21.82
N PHE A 172 4.37 4.60 22.22
CA PHE A 172 3.95 5.68 21.34
C PHE A 172 4.98 6.80 21.39
N ASN A 173 5.23 7.42 20.24
CA ASN A 173 5.93 8.69 20.19
C ASN A 173 4.89 9.80 20.36
N LEU A 174 4.95 10.47 21.51
CA LEU A 174 4.14 11.61 21.86
C LEU A 174 4.85 12.89 21.40
N SER A 175 4.07 13.82 20.85
CA SER A 175 4.52 15.17 20.53
C SER A 175 3.51 16.16 21.07
N TRP A 176 3.89 17.43 21.17
CA TRP A 176 3.00 18.51 21.61
C TRP A 176 3.12 19.69 20.67
N ALA A 177 2.02 20.44 20.56
CA ALA A 177 1.94 21.67 19.80
C ALA A 177 1.08 22.67 20.57
N SER A 178 1.43 23.95 20.53
CA SER A 178 0.60 25.00 21.13
C SER A 178 -0.64 25.31 20.29
N THR A 179 -0.55 25.14 18.98
CA THR A 179 -1.62 25.46 18.02
C THR A 179 -2.00 24.24 17.19
N LEU A 180 -3.30 24.08 16.91
CA LEU A 180 -3.80 23.07 15.98
C LEU A 180 -3.22 23.33 14.59
N LYS A 181 -2.53 22.33 14.02
CA LYS A 181 -1.97 22.43 12.67
C LYS A 181 -3.08 22.34 11.62
N PRO A 182 -2.96 23.03 10.46
CA PRO A 182 -3.98 23.03 9.41
C PRO A 182 -4.34 21.63 8.88
N ASP A 183 -3.39 20.71 8.94
CA ASP A 183 -3.54 19.33 8.45
C ASP A 183 -4.33 18.44 9.42
N ASN A 184 -4.61 18.92 10.64
CA ASN A 184 -5.36 18.21 11.65
C ASN A 184 -6.79 18.77 11.74
N VAL A 185 -7.77 17.88 11.72
CA VAL A 185 -9.19 18.22 11.91
C VAL A 185 -9.60 17.83 13.32
N LEU A 186 -10.10 18.79 14.10
CA LEU A 186 -10.70 18.51 15.40
C LEU A 186 -12.08 17.89 15.20
N LEU A 187 -12.26 16.66 15.67
CA LEU A 187 -13.50 15.91 15.49
C LEU A 187 -14.43 16.07 16.69
N ASP A 188 -13.88 15.96 17.91
CA ASP A 188 -14.61 16.05 19.16
C ASP A 188 -13.76 16.80 20.21
N GLY A 189 -14.43 17.41 21.20
CA GLY A 189 -13.78 18.16 22.27
C GLY A 189 -13.39 19.58 21.88
N ARG A 190 -12.33 20.10 22.51
CA ARG A 190 -11.78 21.44 22.25
C ARG A 190 -10.27 21.36 22.17
N TRP A 191 -9.66 22.22 21.36
CA TRP A 191 -8.21 22.40 21.42
C TRP A 191 -7.83 23.04 22.76
N TRP A 192 -6.70 22.63 23.32
CA TRP A 192 -6.24 23.14 24.60
C TRP A 192 -5.88 24.63 24.53
N SER A 193 -6.09 25.33 25.64
CA SER A 193 -5.60 26.70 25.80
C SER A 193 -4.10 26.69 26.16
N PRO A 194 -3.36 27.80 25.96
CA PRO A 194 -1.95 27.89 26.38
C PRO A 194 -1.69 27.64 27.87
N ALA A 195 -2.72 27.76 28.72
CA ALA A 195 -2.64 27.51 30.16
C ALA A 195 -3.00 26.07 30.55
N ALA A 196 -3.44 25.24 29.61
CA ALA A 196 -3.83 23.86 29.90
C ALA A 196 -2.61 22.99 30.19
N THR A 197 -2.74 22.07 31.16
CA THR A 197 -1.70 21.11 31.54
C THR A 197 -2.29 19.71 31.54
N GLY A 198 -1.59 18.75 30.92
CA GLY A 198 -1.99 17.34 30.95
C GLY A 198 -3.17 16.98 30.02
N GLU A 199 -3.51 17.82 29.05
CA GLU A 199 -4.47 17.46 28.00
C GLU A 199 -3.75 16.72 26.85
N MET A 200 -4.43 15.75 26.24
CA MET A 200 -3.89 14.94 25.13
C MET A 200 -4.91 14.85 24.00
N SER A 201 -4.43 14.87 22.75
CA SER A 201 -5.22 14.52 21.57
C SER A 201 -4.92 13.08 21.14
N VAL A 202 -5.97 12.31 20.82
CA VAL A 202 -5.86 10.94 20.34
C VAL A 202 -6.53 10.82 18.96
N GLU A 203 -5.89 10.12 18.02
CA GLU A 203 -6.47 9.86 16.70
C GLU A 203 -7.74 8.99 16.84
N ARG A 204 -8.82 9.33 16.13
CA ARG A 204 -10.11 8.59 16.17
C ARG A 204 -9.92 7.08 16.05
N GLY A 205 -9.17 6.61 15.05
CA GLY A 205 -8.99 5.17 14.82
C GLY A 205 -8.20 4.46 15.91
N LEU A 206 -7.36 5.18 16.66
CA LEU A 206 -6.68 4.68 17.84
C LEU A 206 -7.63 4.64 19.03
N ALA A 207 -8.40 5.72 19.24
CA ALA A 207 -9.36 5.83 20.32
C ALA A 207 -10.44 4.74 20.22
N GLU A 208 -11.05 4.54 19.05
CA GLU A 208 -12.07 3.52 18.81
C GLU A 208 -11.55 2.10 19.07
N ARG A 209 -10.31 1.79 18.67
CA ARG A 209 -9.74 0.43 18.83
C ARG A 209 -9.32 0.13 20.26
N LEU A 210 -8.86 1.14 20.99
CA LEU A 210 -8.44 0.98 22.37
C LEU A 210 -9.56 1.25 23.38
N GLY A 211 -10.72 1.72 22.91
CA GLY A 211 -11.86 2.05 23.77
C GLY A 211 -11.67 3.34 24.56
N ILE A 212 -10.89 4.30 24.03
CA ILE A 212 -10.64 5.59 24.68
C ILE A 212 -11.80 6.54 24.35
N ALA A 213 -12.42 7.11 25.37
CA ALA A 213 -13.46 8.12 25.27
C ALA A 213 -12.93 9.53 25.62
N LEU A 214 -13.64 10.56 25.15
CA LEU A 214 -13.33 11.94 25.53
C LEU A 214 -13.58 12.13 27.03
N GLY A 215 -12.56 12.62 27.75
CA GLY A 215 -12.61 12.82 29.20
C GLY A 215 -11.91 11.72 30.00
N ASP A 216 -11.44 10.65 29.36
CA ASP A 216 -10.63 9.62 30.01
C ASP A 216 -9.25 10.15 30.39
N THR A 217 -8.74 9.66 31.52
CA THR A 217 -7.35 9.86 31.94
C THR A 217 -6.47 8.76 31.36
N LEU A 218 -5.37 9.12 30.71
CA LEU A 218 -4.44 8.20 30.03
C LEU A 218 -3.06 8.15 30.70
#